data_AF-A0A831UEF1-F1
#
_entry.id   AF-A0A831UEF1-F1
#
_cell.length_a   1.000
_cell.length_b   1.000
_cell.length_c   1.000
_cell.angle_alpha   90.00
_cell.angle_beta   90.00
_cell.angle_gamma   90.00
#
_symmetry.space_group_name_H-M   'P 1'
#
loop_
_entity.id
_entity.type
_entity.pdbx_description
1 polymer ?
#
loop_
_entity_poly.entity_id
_entity_poly.type
_entity_poly.pdbx_seq_one_letter_code
_entity_poly.pdbx_strand_id
1 'polypeptide(L)'
;MSNERENPYDAEHDPKHLKRDSESQTMLGIFVTVLSVPVLIGTFWAENTRQVVVNIAAGVVLMLIGIGVTTWGRVTARRAREEP
;
A
#
# COMPACT_ATOMS: atom_id res chain seq x y z
N MET A 1 -11.71 5.17 46.58
CA MET A 1 -11.44 4.29 45.42
C MET A 1 -12.09 4.93 44.21
N SER A 2 -11.36 5.82 43.55
CA SER A 2 -11.79 6.43 42.30
C SER A 2 -11.64 5.37 41.22
N ASN A 3 -12.75 4.92 40.63
CA ASN A 3 -12.70 4.13 39.41
C ASN A 3 -12.12 5.05 38.32
N GLU A 4 -10.84 4.86 38.01
CA GLU A 4 -10.24 5.28 36.75
C GLU A 4 -11.04 4.62 35.65
N ARG A 5 -12.08 5.32 35.18
CA ARG A 5 -12.74 4.94 33.94
C ARG A 5 -11.69 5.14 32.86
N GLU A 6 -11.12 4.03 32.40
CA GLU A 6 -10.33 3.94 31.19
C GLU A 6 -11.05 4.78 30.12
N ASN A 7 -10.46 5.93 29.80
CA ASN A 7 -11.04 6.88 28.88
C ASN A 7 -10.95 6.24 27.48
N PRO A 8 -12.07 5.94 26.80
CA PRO A 8 -12.02 5.23 25.52
C PRO A 8 -11.28 6.00 24.43
N TYR A 9 -11.00 7.29 24.64
CA TYR A 9 -10.16 8.11 23.76
C TYR A 9 -8.65 7.85 23.93
N ASP A 10 -8.20 7.22 25.02
CA ASP A 10 -6.80 6.85 25.23
C ASP A 10 -6.41 5.60 24.41
N ALA A 11 -7.39 4.78 24.03
CA ALA A 11 -7.20 3.62 23.14
C ALA A 11 -7.01 4.03 21.66
N GLU A 12 -7.44 5.23 21.28
CA GLU A 12 -7.35 5.73 19.89
C GLU A 12 -5.92 6.08 19.48
N HIS A 13 -5.02 6.30 20.46
CA HIS A 13 -3.59 6.51 20.28
C HIS A 13 -2.75 5.30 20.69
N ASP A 14 -3.30 4.08 20.69
CA ASP A 14 -2.46 2.90 20.93
C ASP A 14 -1.45 2.73 19.78
N PRO A 15 -0.14 2.91 20.01
CA PRO A 15 0.89 2.79 18.97
C PRO A 15 0.88 1.40 18.30
N LYS A 16 0.26 0.41 18.93
CA LYS A 16 0.05 -0.93 18.35
C LYS A 16 -0.89 -0.92 17.13
N HIS A 17 -1.92 -0.07 17.12
CA HIS A 17 -2.85 0.05 16.00
C HIS A 17 -2.18 0.71 14.79
N LEU A 18 -1.48 1.83 15.03
CA LEU A 18 -0.70 2.54 14.01
C LEU A 18 0.35 1.63 13.34
N LYS A 19 1.04 0.80 14.13
CA LYS A 19 2.04 -0.13 13.60
C LYS A 19 1.40 -1.21 12.70
N ARG A 20 0.27 -1.81 13.11
CA ARG A 20 -0.47 -2.79 12.28
C ARG A 20 -1.00 -2.20 11.00
N ASP A 21 -1.49 -0.96 11.03
CA ASP A 21 -2.02 -0.29 9.84
C ASP A 21 -0.90 -0.01 8.83
N SER A 22 0.26 0.44 9.31
CA SER A 22 1.43 0.67 8.46
C SER A 22 1.97 -0.61 7.80
N GLU A 23 1.94 -1.73 8.54
CA GLU A 23 2.35 -3.04 8.03
C GLU A 23 1.37 -3.57 6.99
N SER A 24 0.07 -3.42 7.25
CA SER A 24 -1.00 -3.78 6.31
C SER A 24 -0.94 -2.94 5.02
N GLN A 25 -0.68 -1.64 5.13
CA GLN A 25 -0.51 -0.76 3.96
C GLN A 25 0.70 -1.16 3.11
N THR A 26 1.79 -1.58 3.75
CA THR A 26 2.98 -2.07 3.05
C THR A 26 2.69 -3.38 2.32
N MET A 27 1.99 -4.33 2.95
CA MET A 27 1.57 -5.58 2.30
C MET A 27 0.65 -5.33 1.11
N LEU A 28 -0.29 -4.38 1.22
CA LEU A 28 -1.16 -3.98 0.12
C LEU A 28 -0.38 -3.42 -1.07
N GLY A 29 0.62 -2.57 -0.81
CA GLY A 29 1.50 -2.02 -1.85
C GLY A 29 2.31 -3.10 -2.59
N ILE A 30 2.84 -4.08 -1.85
CA ILE A 30 3.53 -5.25 -2.43
C ILE A 30 2.56 -6.08 -3.28
N PHE A 31 1.36 -6.36 -2.77
CA PHE A 31 0.34 -7.12 -3.50
C PHE A 31 -0.03 -6.47 -4.83
N VAL A 32 -0.32 -5.16 -4.83
CA VAL A 32 -0.62 -4.41 -6.07
C VAL A 32 0.56 -4.43 -7.04
N THR A 33 1.79 -4.34 -6.52
CA THR A 33 3.00 -4.42 -7.35
C THR A 33 3.13 -5.80 -8.01
N VAL A 34 2.89 -6.89 -7.28
CA VAL A 34 2.91 -8.26 -7.83
C VAL A 34 1.83 -8.44 -8.90
N LEU A 35 0.63 -7.89 -8.70
CA LEU A 35 -0.44 -7.95 -9.72
C LEU A 35 -0.12 -7.17 -11.00
N SER A 36 0.77 -6.18 -10.95
CA SER A 36 1.18 -5.44 -12.16
C SER A 36 2.04 -6.29 -13.12
N VAL A 37 2.80 -7.27 -12.59
CA VAL A 37 3.68 -8.15 -13.37
C VAL A 37 2.92 -8.97 -14.42
N PRO A 38 1.85 -9.74 -14.09
CA PRO A 38 1.10 -10.49 -15.09
C PRO A 38 0.38 -9.59 -16.11
N VAL A 39 0.00 -8.35 -15.73
CA VAL A 39 -0.59 -7.38 -16.67
C VAL A 39 0.45 -6.90 -17.68
N LEU A 40 1.67 -6.63 -17.23
CA LEU A 40 2.79 -6.32 -18.13
C LEU A 40 3.16 -7.52 -19.01
N ILE A 41 3.17 -8.74 -18.48
CA ILE A 41 3.39 -9.97 -19.25
C ILE A 41 2.31 -10.16 -20.32
N GLY A 42 1.03 -9.94 -19.98
CA GLY A 42 -0.09 -10.02 -20.91
C GLY A 42 -0.01 -8.99 -22.05
N THR A 43 0.79 -7.93 -21.89
CA THR A 43 1.06 -6.97 -22.96
C THR A 43 1.93 -7.60 -24.07
N PHE A 44 2.88 -8.48 -23.72
CA PHE A 44 3.76 -9.13 -24.70
C PHE A 44 3.07 -10.19 -25.57
N TRP A 45 1.95 -10.75 -25.10
CA TRP A 45 1.14 -11.74 -25.83
C TRP A 45 -0.02 -11.12 -26.62
N ALA A 46 -0.20 -9.80 -26.59
CA ALA A 46 -1.31 -9.15 -27.28
C ALA A 46 -1.02 -8.95 -28.77
N GLU A 47 -1.77 -9.64 -29.63
CA GLU A 47 -1.61 -9.56 -31.10
C GLU A 47 -2.41 -8.40 -31.73
N ASN A 48 -3.39 -7.85 -31.00
CA ASN A 48 -4.24 -6.76 -31.47
C ASN A 48 -3.84 -5.42 -30.87
N THR A 49 -3.69 -4.37 -31.69
CA THR A 49 -3.34 -3.01 -31.27
C THR A 49 -4.23 -2.48 -30.14
N ARG A 50 -5.53 -2.82 -30.17
CA ARG A 50 -6.47 -2.43 -29.11
C ARG A 50 -6.18 -3.13 -27.77
N GLN A 51 -5.76 -4.39 -27.79
CA GLN A 51 -5.41 -5.14 -26.57
C GLN A 51 -4.09 -4.63 -25.99
N VAL A 52 -3.12 -4.29 -26.84
CA VAL A 52 -1.83 -3.70 -26.44
C VAL A 52 -2.05 -2.38 -25.71
N VAL A 53 -2.86 -1.46 -26.26
CA VAL A 53 -3.13 -0.15 -25.64
C VAL A 53 -3.79 -0.28 -24.27
N VAL A 54 -4.79 -1.16 -24.14
CA VAL A 54 -5.49 -1.38 -22.86
C VAL A 54 -4.57 -2.01 -21.83
N ASN A 55 -3.75 -3.01 -22.21
CA ASN A 55 -2.82 -3.66 -21.29
C ASN A 55 -1.70 -2.72 -20.84
N ILE A 56 -1.18 -1.88 -21.75
CA ILE A 56 -0.21 -0.83 -21.39
C ILE A 56 -0.85 0.16 -20.40
N ALA A 57 -2.05 0.66 -20.68
CA ALA A 57 -2.72 1.61 -19.79
C ALA A 57 -2.98 1.00 -18.40
N ALA A 58 -3.50 -0.23 -18.35
CA ALA A 58 -3.73 -0.94 -17.10
C ALA A 58 -2.43 -1.21 -16.34
N GLY A 59 -1.38 -1.66 -17.03
CA GLY A 59 -0.06 -1.93 -16.45
C GLY A 59 0.59 -0.67 -15.89
N VAL A 60 0.55 0.45 -16.61
CA VAL A 60 1.10 1.74 -16.16
C VAL A 60 0.33 2.25 -14.93
N VAL A 61 -1.00 2.20 -14.94
CA VAL A 61 -1.81 2.63 -13.77
C VAL A 61 -1.51 1.76 -12.55
N LEU A 62 -1.49 0.43 -12.71
CA LEU A 62 -1.15 -0.49 -11.62
C LEU A 62 0.27 -0.25 -11.08
N MET A 63 1.23 0.00 -11.97
CA MET A 63 2.61 0.29 -11.58
C MET A 63 2.71 1.62 -10.81
N LEU A 64 2.03 2.68 -11.27
CA LEU A 64 1.99 3.96 -10.56
C LEU A 64 1.35 3.83 -9.18
N ILE A 65 0.26 3.08 -9.05
CA ILE A 65 -0.39 2.83 -7.75
C ILE A 65 0.55 2.02 -6.85
N GLY A 66 1.12 0.92 -7.34
CA GLY A 66 2.05 0.08 -6.58
C GLY A 66 3.27 0.85 -6.08
N ILE A 67 3.90 1.64 -6.96
CA ILE A 67 5.04 2.50 -6.60
C ILE A 67 4.62 3.59 -5.63
N GLY A 68 3.49 4.26 -5.87
CA GLY A 68 2.98 5.33 -4.99
C GLY A 68 2.75 4.83 -3.57
N VAL A 69 2.00 3.74 -3.42
CA VAL A 69 1.70 3.12 -2.12
C VAL A 69 2.97 2.62 -1.43
N THR A 70 3.87 1.95 -2.16
CA THR A 70 5.12 1.42 -1.58
C THR A 70 6.06 2.55 -1.13
N THR A 71 6.14 3.63 -1.91
CA THR A 71 7.01 4.77 -1.59
C THR A 71 6.47 5.56 -0.41
N TRP A 72 5.15 5.82 -0.37
CA TRP A 72 4.51 6.45 0.80
C TRP A 72 4.62 5.59 2.06
N GLY A 73 4.37 4.28 1.96
CA GLY A 73 4.55 3.37 3.10
C GLY A 73 5.97 3.41 3.65
N ARG A 74 7.00 3.42 2.79
CA ARG A 74 8.41 3.54 3.21
C ARG A 74 8.76 4.89 3.81
N VAL A 75 8.23 6.00 3.27
CA VAL A 75 8.48 7.35 3.80
C VAL A 75 7.83 7.50 5.18
N THR A 76 6.59 7.03 5.35
CA THR A 76 5.89 7.03 6.64
C THR A 76 6.58 6.13 7.65
N ALA A 77 7.01 4.92 7.25
CA ALA A 77 7.74 4.01 8.13
C ALA A 77 9.13 4.52 8.53
N ARG A 78 9.78 5.34 7.69
CA ARG A 78 11.04 6.01 8.03
C ARG A 78 10.82 7.13 9.04
N ARG A 79 9.81 7.97 8.84
CA ARG A 79 9.46 9.05 9.79
C ARG A 79 9.07 8.50 11.17
N ALA A 80 8.31 7.40 11.21
CA ALA A 80 7.93 6.72 12.45
C ALA A 80 9.12 6.06 13.20
N ARG A 81 10.29 5.92 12.56
CA ARG A 81 11.54 5.46 13.21
C ARG A 81 12.45 6.61 13.65
N GLU A 82 12.19 7.82 13.18
CA GLU A 82 12.97 9.03 13.49
C GLU A 82 12.38 9.86 14.64
N GLU A 83 11.19 9.50 15.15
CA GLU A 83 10.68 9.96 16.44
C GLU A 83 11.08 8.93 17.52
N PRO A 84 12.07 9.24 18.39
CA PRO A 84 12.55 8.36 19.46
C PRO A 84 11.63 8.33 20.70
#